data_AF-A0A820PJR4-F1
#
_entry.id   AF-A0A820PJR4-F1
#
_cell.length_a   1.000
_cell.length_b   1.000
_cell.length_c   1.000
_cell.angle_alpha   90.00
_cell.angle_beta   90.00
_cell.angle_gamma   90.00
#
_symmetry.space_group_name_H-M   'P 1'
#
loop_
_entity.id
_entity.type
_entity.pdbx_description
1 polymer ?
#
loop_
_entity_poly.entity_id
_entity_poly.type
_entity_poly.pdbx_seq_one_letter_code
_entity_poly.pdbx_strand_id
1 'polypeptide(L)'
;MSGEFDFRALLLKIQDRLSDNDRLRFLFLLGEDVPRYVRDDPPLIGALRALESLFDKAIINAQDCDYLIKAFKTIGCNDAAKRLQ
;
A
#
# COMPACT_ATOMS: atom_id res chain seq x y z
N MET A 1 -13.97 -15.88 -3.99
CA MET A 1 -14.01 -14.74 -4.93
C MET A 1 -14.57 -13.44 -4.32
N SER A 2 -15.25 -13.43 -3.16
CA SER A 2 -15.64 -12.17 -2.50
C SER A 2 -14.51 -11.51 -1.71
N GLY A 3 -13.72 -12.27 -0.96
CA GLY A 3 -12.71 -11.72 -0.04
C GLY A 3 -11.55 -10.95 -0.70
N GLU A 4 -11.16 -11.28 -1.94
CA GLU A 4 -10.11 -10.55 -2.66
C GLU A 4 -10.57 -9.17 -3.12
N PHE A 5 -11.83 -9.06 -3.55
CA PHE A 5 -12.43 -7.78 -3.94
C PHE A 5 -12.59 -6.86 -2.73
N ASP A 6 -13.02 -7.42 -1.59
CA ASP A 6 -13.15 -6.69 -0.34
C ASP A 6 -11.81 -6.16 0.18
N PHE A 7 -10.73 -6.95 0.00
CA PHE A 7 -9.38 -6.53 0.37
C PHE A 7 -8.87 -5.38 -0.49
N ARG A 8 -8.99 -5.47 -1.82
CA ARG A 8 -8.60 -4.36 -2.71
C ARG A 8 -9.39 -3.09 -2.37
N ALA A 9 -10.69 -3.19 -2.10
CA ALA A 9 -11.50 -2.04 -1.68
C ALA A 9 -11.04 -1.43 -0.33
N LEU A 10 -10.63 -2.26 0.63
CA LEU A 10 -10.05 -1.79 1.90
C LEU A 10 -8.73 -1.04 1.65
N LEU A 11 -7.84 -1.58 0.81
CA LEU A 11 -6.57 -0.95 0.48
C LEU A 11 -6.74 0.41 -0.19
N LEU A 12 -7.69 0.54 -1.12
CA LEU A 12 -8.04 1.82 -1.76
C LEU A 12 -8.46 2.86 -0.72
N LYS A 13 -9.35 2.49 0.21
CA LYS A 13 -9.80 3.39 1.29
C LYS A 13 -8.67 3.85 2.20
N ILE A 14 -7.68 2.99 2.46
CA ILE A 14 -6.52 3.35 3.29
C ILE A 14 -5.57 4.25 2.53
N GLN A 15 -5.33 3.95 1.25
CA GLN A 15 -4.52 4.79 0.38
C GLN A 15 -5.09 6.22 0.28
N ASP A 16 -6.40 6.37 0.20
CA ASP A 16 -7.06 7.69 0.19
C ASP A 16 -6.85 8.49 1.48
N ARG A 17 -6.50 7.82 2.58
CA ARG A 17 -6.16 8.44 3.87
C ARG A 17 -4.69 8.83 3.99
N LEU A 18 -3.84 8.33 3.09
CA LEU A 18 -2.44 8.76 3.00
C LEU A 18 -2.38 10.11 2.29
N SER A 19 -1.65 11.08 2.84
CA SER A 19 -1.33 12.31 2.11
C SER A 19 -0.39 12.02 0.94
N ASP A 20 -0.23 12.95 0.00
CA ASP A 20 0.74 12.78 -1.09
C ASP A 20 2.17 12.58 -0.57
N ASN A 21 2.53 13.24 0.52
CA ASN A 21 3.82 13.03 1.16
C ASN A 21 3.96 11.63 1.77
N ASP A 22 2.90 11.09 2.37
CA ASP A 22 2.89 9.72 2.87
C ASP A 22 2.98 8.69 1.74
N ARG A 23 2.29 8.95 0.62
CA ARG A 23 2.37 8.13 -0.60
C ARG A 23 3.78 8.12 -1.17
N LEU A 24 4.44 9.28 -1.23
CA LEU A 24 5.85 9.37 -1.67
C LEU A 24 6.79 8.61 -0.72
N ARG A 25 6.59 8.74 0.60
CA ARG A 25 7.37 7.98 1.58
C ARG A 25 7.13 6.48 1.46
N PHE A 26 5.89 6.06 1.21
CA PHE A 26 5.54 4.67 0.97
C PHE A 26 6.25 4.15 -0.29
N LEU A 27 6.15 4.86 -1.41
CA LEU A 27 6.82 4.49 -2.67
C LEU A 27 8.34 4.44 -2.52
N PHE A 28 8.92 5.38 -1.78
CA PHE A 28 10.34 5.39 -1.46
C PHE A 28 10.74 4.16 -0.61
N LEU A 29 9.95 3.84 0.42
CA LEU A 29 10.19 2.69 1.29
C LEU A 29 10.16 1.37 0.53
N LEU A 30 9.22 1.21 -0.41
CA LEU A 30 9.10 -0.01 -1.22
C LEU A 30 10.32 -0.23 -2.13
N GLY A 31 11.03 0.83 -2.51
CA GLY A 31 12.32 0.71 -3.20
C GLY A 31 12.25 -0.16 -4.46
N GLU A 32 12.93 -1.31 -4.42
CA GLU A 32 12.99 -2.28 -5.53
C GLU A 32 11.86 -3.33 -5.50
N ASP A 33 11.06 -3.38 -4.44
CA ASP A 33 9.90 -4.27 -4.33
C ASP A 33 8.82 -3.92 -5.36
N VAL A 34 8.86 -2.70 -5.91
CA VAL A 34 7.97 -2.23 -6.97
C VAL A 34 8.75 -1.79 -8.22
N PRO A 35 8.20 -1.99 -9.43
CA PRO A 35 8.85 -1.56 -10.66
C PRO A 35 9.18 -0.07 -10.67
N ARG A 36 10.27 0.32 -11.34
CA ARG A 36 10.71 1.72 -11.41
C ARG A 36 9.62 2.67 -11.92
N TYR A 37 8.84 2.27 -12.93
CA TYR A 37 7.77 3.09 -13.48
C TYR A 37 6.66 3.42 -12.45
N VAL A 38 6.45 2.56 -11.44
CA VAL A 38 5.49 2.80 -10.35
C VAL A 38 5.98 3.90 -9.41
N ARG A 39 7.29 4.04 -9.25
CA ARG A 39 7.92 5.07 -8.41
C ARG A 39 7.93 6.45 -9.08
N ASP A 40 7.97 6.47 -10.40
CA ASP A 40 7.99 7.70 -11.20
C ASP A 40 6.57 8.26 -11.47
N ASP A 41 5.51 7.51 -11.12
CA ASP A 41 4.12 7.94 -11.23
C ASP A 41 3.75 9.02 -10.20
N PRO A 42 2.71 9.85 -10.48
CA PRO A 42 2.11 10.72 -9.48
C PRO A 42 1.74 9.95 -8.20
N PRO A 43 1.84 10.57 -7.01
CA PRO A 43 1.80 9.85 -5.72
C PRO A 43 0.61 8.90 -5.55
N LEU A 44 -0.59 9.34 -5.96
CA LEU A 44 -1.81 8.54 -5.94
C LEU A 44 -1.71 7.31 -6.85
N ILE A 45 -1.36 7.51 -8.12
CA ILE A 45 -1.27 6.45 -9.13
C ILE A 45 -0.17 5.45 -8.77
N GLY A 46 0.98 5.97 -8.34
CA GLY A 46 2.10 5.14 -7.89
C GLY A 46 1.69 4.28 -6.70
N ALA A 47 1.06 4.85 -5.67
CA ALA A 47 0.63 4.10 -4.49
C ALA A 47 -0.37 2.98 -4.84
N LEU A 48 -1.31 3.24 -5.74
CA LEU A 48 -2.27 2.25 -6.22
C LEU A 48 -1.60 1.08 -6.94
N ARG A 49 -0.72 1.39 -7.90
CA ARG A 49 0.03 0.39 -8.65
C ARG A 49 1.01 -0.38 -7.78
N ALA A 50 1.55 0.25 -6.74
CA ALA A 50 2.39 -0.41 -5.75
C ALA A 50 1.60 -1.46 -4.96
N LEU A 51 0.41 -1.10 -4.46
CA LEU A 51 -0.47 -2.04 -3.75
C LEU A 51 -0.89 -3.21 -4.63
N GLU A 52 -1.25 -2.94 -5.89
CA GLU A 52 -1.55 -3.99 -6.87
C GLU A 52 -0.35 -4.88 -7.13
N SER A 53 0.84 -4.32 -7.36
CA SER A 53 2.07 -5.09 -7.57
C SER A 53 2.45 -5.94 -6.37
N LEU A 54 2.23 -5.47 -5.14
CA LEU A 54 2.50 -6.25 -3.93
C LEU A 54 1.52 -7.40 -3.78
N PHE A 55 0.25 -7.18 -4.14
CA PHE A 55 -0.79 -8.21 -4.11
C PHE A 55 -0.52 -9.29 -5.16
N ASP A 56 -0.19 -8.90 -6.40
CA ASP A 56 0.08 -9.84 -7.49
C ASP A 56 1.34 -10.69 -7.23
N LYS A 57 2.30 -10.15 -6.46
CA LYS A 57 3.48 -10.88 -5.97
C LYS A 57 3.21 -11.74 -4.72
N ALA A 58 1.97 -11.77 -4.22
CA ALA A 58 1.57 -12.43 -2.98
C ALA A 58 2.33 -11.97 -1.73
N ILE A 59 2.89 -10.75 -1.73
CA ILE A 59 3.55 -10.14 -0.57
C ILE A 59 2.51 -9.67 0.46
N ILE A 60 1.34 -9.27 -0.03
CA ILE A 60 0.18 -8.89 0.79
C ILE A 60 -1.03 -9.71 0.34
N ASN A 61 -1.93 -10.03 1.28
CA ASN A 61 -3.19 -10.67 0.95
C ASN A 61 -4.24 -10.36 2.04
N ALA A 62 -5.47 -10.85 1.84
CA ALA A 62 -6.59 -10.56 2.73
C ALA A 62 -6.44 -11.18 4.14
N GLN A 63 -5.61 -12.23 4.29
CA GLN A 63 -5.38 -12.88 5.58
C GLN A 63 -4.19 -12.31 6.35
N ASP A 64 -3.23 -11.71 5.63
CA ASP A 64 -1.99 -11.18 6.19
C ASP A 64 -1.70 -9.75 5.68
N CYS A 65 -1.87 -8.80 6.59
CA CYS A 65 -1.59 -7.38 6.37
C CYS A 65 -0.31 -6.90 7.06
N ASP A 66 0.48 -7.79 7.66
CA ASP A 66 1.61 -7.42 8.53
C ASP A 66 2.65 -6.59 7.79
N TYR A 67 2.89 -6.91 6.52
CA TYR A 67 3.78 -6.14 5.65
C TYR A 67 3.32 -4.66 5.55
N LEU A 68 2.04 -4.41 5.27
CA LEU A 68 1.50 -3.05 5.15
C LEU A 68 1.44 -2.33 6.49
N ILE A 69 1.04 -3.03 7.56
CA ILE A 69 1.03 -2.47 8.92
C ILE A 69 2.43 -1.99 9.30
N LYS A 70 3.45 -2.81 9.03
CA LYS A 70 4.85 -2.46 9.28
C LYS A 70 5.29 -1.29 8.41
N ALA A 71 5.00 -1.32 7.11
CA ALA A 71 5.35 -0.24 6.19
C ALA A 71 4.75 1.10 6.62
N PHE A 72 3.45 1.13 6.96
CA PHE A 72 2.76 2.33 7.41
C PHE A 72 3.28 2.84 8.76
N LYS A 73 3.61 1.96 9.70
CA LYS A 73 4.30 2.36 10.95
C LYS A 73 5.67 2.98 10.66
N THR A 74 6.45 2.40 9.74
CA THR A 74 7.78 2.89 9.38
C THR A 74 7.75 4.31 8.80
N ILE A 75 6.75 4.65 7.98
CA ILE A 75 6.62 6.01 7.42
C ILE A 75 5.86 6.99 8.34
N GLY A 76 5.42 6.54 9.53
CA GLY A 76 4.71 7.36 10.52
C GLY A 76 3.18 7.43 10.34
N CYS A 77 2.61 6.66 9.40
CA CYS A 77 1.17 6.63 9.11
C CYS A 77 0.40 5.68 10.04
N ASN A 78 0.40 6.00 11.34
CA ASN A 78 -0.20 5.14 12.37
C ASN A 78 -1.72 4.96 12.23
N ASP A 79 -2.46 5.92 11.66
CA ASP A 79 -3.90 5.76 11.41
C ASP A 79 -4.18 4.68 10.36
N ALA A 80 -3.43 4.71 9.25
CA ALA A 80 -3.50 3.70 8.20
C ALA A 80 -3.15 2.31 8.72
N ALA A 81 -2.10 2.20 9.55
CA ALA A 81 -1.71 0.94 10.18
C ALA A 81 -2.80 0.39 11.12
N LYS A 82 -3.45 1.24 11.93
CA LYS A 82 -4.52 0.82 12.86
C LYS A 82 -5.76 0.29 12.15
N ARG A 83 -6.05 0.79 10.94
CA ARG A 83 -7.22 0.36 10.14
C ARG A 83 -7.04 -1.03 9.50
N LEU A 84 -5.82 -1.55 9.49
CA LEU A 84 -5.48 -2.88 8.99
C LEU A 84 -5.39 -3.95 10.09
N GLN A 85 -5.51 -3.54 11.36
CA GLN A 85 -5.54 -4.43 12.54
C GLN A 85 -6.97 -4.82 12.88
#